data_AF-W2TT56-F1
#
_entry.id   AF-W2TT56-F1
#
_cell.length_a   1.000
_cell.length_b   1.000
_cell.length_c   1.000
_cell.angle_alpha   90.00
_cell.angle_beta   90.00
_cell.angle_gamma   90.00
#
_symmetry.space_group_name_H-M   'P 1'
#
loop_
_entity.id
_entity.type
_entity.pdbx_description
1 polymer ?
#
loop_
_entity_poly.entity_id
_entity_poly.type
_entity_poly.pdbx_seq_one_letter_code
_entity_poly.pdbx_strand_id
1 'polypeptide(L)'
;MGLVMVGSLNSAAFQDMVQYICDTQHDKIQRGLRTGISLLAYGRQDEAESYIAQLVDLKSNAMLRSTGVAMLSMAYVGSGRANIVSRLLEKVATDPNNDVKRFSVMGIGFLLSNLTFGLIILQEAVSLLEPLLSAKENYVRQGAVIALSFIYVQQIDVSCPKVGEFCKQLTKMTTEKGEDSMARFGAIIAQGILDVGGRNMTIALHNRSGTMDMAGAVGMMVFQQFWY
;
A
#
# COMPACT_ATOMS: atom_id res chain seq x y z
N MET A 1 12.01 -4.54 -15.18
CA MET A 1 11.79 -6.00 -15.20
C MET A 1 10.40 -6.36 -14.69
N GLY A 2 10.07 -6.13 -13.42
CA GLY A 2 8.75 -6.50 -12.86
C GLY A 2 7.53 -6.00 -13.66
N LEU A 3 7.52 -4.73 -14.09
CA LEU A 3 6.41 -4.18 -14.90
C LEU A 3 6.23 -4.83 -16.29
N VAL A 4 7.30 -5.38 -16.87
CA VAL A 4 7.21 -6.07 -18.18
C VAL A 4 6.69 -7.50 -18.00
N MET A 5 6.91 -8.08 -16.83
CA MET A 5 6.67 -9.48 -16.53
C MET A 5 5.57 -9.67 -15.47
N VAL A 6 4.66 -8.68 -15.33
CA VAL A 6 3.59 -8.69 -14.31
C VAL A 6 2.75 -9.93 -14.46
N GLY A 7 2.56 -10.65 -13.35
CA GLY A 7 1.76 -11.86 -13.33
C GLY A 7 2.27 -12.98 -14.22
N SER A 8 3.51 -12.95 -14.72
CA SER A 8 4.08 -14.05 -15.52
C SER A 8 4.63 -15.19 -14.65
N LEU A 9 5.04 -14.88 -13.42
CA LEU A 9 5.74 -15.79 -12.49
C LEU A 9 6.88 -16.58 -13.15
N ASN A 10 7.68 -15.91 -14.01
CA ASN A 10 8.82 -16.54 -14.67
C ASN A 10 9.90 -16.94 -13.66
N SER A 11 10.21 -18.24 -13.59
CA SER A 11 11.15 -18.81 -12.61
C SER A 11 12.58 -18.30 -12.78
N ALA A 12 13.06 -18.14 -14.01
CA ALA A 12 14.41 -17.65 -14.28
C ALA A 12 14.55 -16.19 -13.81
N ALA A 13 13.58 -15.34 -14.19
CA ALA A 13 13.56 -13.94 -13.76
C ALA A 13 13.45 -13.82 -12.22
N PHE A 14 12.67 -14.68 -11.57
CA PHE A 14 12.59 -14.71 -10.11
C PHE A 14 13.94 -15.05 -9.48
N GLN A 15 14.58 -16.14 -9.91
CA GLN A 15 15.86 -16.59 -9.35
C GLN A 15 16.96 -15.56 -9.56
N ASP A 16 17.07 -14.99 -10.76
CA ASP A 16 18.06 -13.96 -11.08
C ASP A 16 17.87 -12.71 -10.21
N MET A 17 16.63 -12.26 -10.03
CA MET A 17 16.35 -11.08 -9.20
C MET A 17 16.59 -11.34 -7.71
N VAL A 18 16.25 -12.53 -7.20
CA VAL A 18 16.52 -12.89 -5.80
C VAL A 18 18.02 -13.01 -5.54
N GLN A 19 18.76 -13.65 -6.44
CA GLN A 19 20.21 -13.75 -6.34
C GLN A 19 20.86 -12.36 -6.34
N TYR A 20 20.41 -11.48 -7.23
CA TYR A 20 20.95 -10.11 -7.29
C TYR A 20 20.65 -9.27 -6.04
N ILE A 21 19.54 -9.53 -5.34
CA ILE A 21 19.27 -8.89 -4.03
C ILE A 21 20.35 -9.31 -3.01
N CYS A 22 20.77 -10.58 -3.02
CA CYS A 22 21.80 -11.08 -2.11
C CYS A 22 23.19 -10.54 -2.43
N ASP A 23 23.51 -10.37 -3.72
CA ASP A 23 24.84 -9.98 -4.17
C ASP A 23 25.08 -8.47 -4.03
N THR A 24 24.04 -7.65 -4.19
CA THR A 24 24.18 -6.20 -4.18
C THR A 24 24.23 -5.62 -2.76
N GLN A 25 25.09 -4.62 -2.56
CA GLN A 25 25.16 -3.82 -1.32
C GLN A 25 24.33 -2.53 -1.42
N HIS A 26 23.64 -2.30 -2.54
CA HIS A 26 22.90 -1.07 -2.77
C HIS A 26 21.42 -1.21 -2.41
N ASP A 27 21.00 -0.61 -1.29
CA ASP A 27 19.61 -0.62 -0.81
C ASP A 27 18.58 -0.20 -1.87
N LYS A 28 18.88 0.83 -2.68
CA LYS A 28 17.96 1.30 -3.72
C LYS A 28 17.66 0.23 -4.76
N ILE A 29 18.68 -0.55 -5.13
CA ILE A 29 18.56 -1.66 -6.08
C ILE A 29 17.74 -2.77 -5.45
N GLN A 30 18.05 -3.16 -4.21
CA GLN A 30 17.29 -4.18 -3.50
C GLN A 30 15.80 -3.81 -3.41
N ARG A 31 15.48 -2.55 -3.13
CA ARG A 31 14.10 -2.05 -3.04
C ARG A 31 13.38 -2.05 -4.38
N GLY A 32 14.07 -1.68 -5.46
CA GLY A 32 13.55 -1.80 -6.82
C GLY A 32 13.25 -3.26 -7.19
N LEU A 33 14.14 -4.19 -6.83
CA LEU A 33 13.96 -5.62 -7.07
C LEU A 33 12.84 -6.22 -6.22
N ARG A 34 12.67 -5.79 -4.97
CA ARG A 34 11.53 -6.18 -4.13
C ARG A 34 10.20 -5.91 -4.82
N THR A 35 9.99 -4.67 -5.27
CA THR A 35 8.76 -4.30 -6.00
C THR A 35 8.69 -5.02 -7.34
N GLY A 36 9.82 -5.27 -7.99
CA GLY A 36 9.86 -6.06 -9.22
C GLY A 36 9.38 -7.51 -9.04
N ILE A 37 9.88 -8.19 -8.00
CA ILE A 37 9.55 -9.57 -7.66
C ILE A 37 8.08 -9.68 -7.21
N SER A 38 7.59 -8.72 -6.41
CA SER A 38 6.18 -8.76 -5.99
C SER A 38 5.21 -8.70 -7.16
N LEU A 39 5.55 -7.91 -8.20
CA LEU A 39 4.74 -7.80 -9.42
C LEU A 39 4.72 -9.07 -10.26
N LEU A 40 5.77 -9.90 -10.22
CA LEU A 40 5.78 -11.19 -10.93
C LEU A 40 4.66 -12.11 -10.47
N ALA A 41 4.29 -12.03 -9.20
CA ALA A 41 3.29 -12.90 -8.58
C ALA A 41 1.86 -12.41 -8.72
N TYR A 42 1.62 -11.24 -9.32
CA TYR A 42 0.30 -10.63 -9.39
C TYR A 42 -0.77 -11.62 -9.89
N GLY A 43 -1.80 -11.86 -9.06
CA GLY A 43 -2.96 -12.70 -9.40
C GLY A 43 -2.71 -14.21 -9.47
N ARG A 44 -1.51 -14.70 -9.13
CA ARG A 44 -1.13 -16.12 -9.24
C ARG A 44 -1.57 -17.00 -8.08
N GLN A 45 -1.96 -16.40 -6.95
CA GLN A 45 -2.46 -17.10 -5.76
C GLN A 45 -1.58 -18.30 -5.36
N ASP A 46 -2.14 -19.51 -5.32
CA ASP A 46 -1.50 -20.73 -4.81
C ASP A 46 -0.23 -21.12 -5.61
N GLU A 47 -0.14 -20.77 -6.90
CA GLU A 47 1.06 -21.03 -7.72
C GLU A 47 2.30 -20.29 -7.17
N ALA A 48 2.09 -19.11 -6.58
CA ALA A 48 3.17 -18.29 -6.03
C ALA A 48 3.64 -18.76 -4.65
N GLU A 49 2.93 -19.68 -3.99
CA GLU A 49 3.19 -20.06 -2.60
C GLU A 49 4.58 -20.67 -2.40
N SER A 50 5.03 -21.49 -3.37
CA SER A 50 6.37 -22.10 -3.36
C SER A 50 7.50 -21.05 -3.41
N TYR A 51 7.29 -19.95 -4.14
CA TYR A 51 8.23 -18.84 -4.25
C TYR A 51 8.17 -17.93 -3.01
N ILE A 52 6.98 -17.72 -2.46
CA ILE A 52 6.79 -16.92 -1.25
C ILE A 52 7.45 -17.59 -0.04
N ALA A 53 7.28 -18.90 0.12
CA ALA A 53 7.88 -19.67 1.20
C ALA A 53 9.42 -19.52 1.21
N GLN A 54 10.05 -19.60 0.03
CA GLN A 54 11.50 -19.40 -0.13
C GLN A 54 11.98 -18.04 0.39
N LEU A 55 11.15 -16.99 0.35
CA LEU A 55 11.51 -15.65 0.80
C LEU A 55 11.15 -15.40 2.26
N VAL A 56 9.99 -15.90 2.71
CA VAL A 56 9.43 -15.60 4.03
C VAL A 56 10.11 -16.41 5.15
N ASP A 57 10.61 -17.61 4.84
CA ASP A 57 11.25 -18.49 5.81
C ASP A 57 12.72 -18.15 6.08
N LEU A 58 13.30 -17.23 5.29
CA LEU A 58 14.66 -16.74 5.46
C LEU A 58 14.79 -15.83 6.68
N LYS A 59 15.25 -16.40 7.80
CA LYS A 59 15.40 -15.68 9.09
C LYS A 59 16.48 -14.58 9.07
N SER A 60 17.51 -14.69 8.23
CA SER A 60 18.70 -13.81 8.28
C SER A 60 18.51 -12.46 7.57
N ASN A 61 17.75 -12.40 6.48
CA ASN A 61 17.67 -11.20 5.64
C ASN A 61 16.27 -10.56 5.67
N ALA A 62 16.16 -9.41 6.34
CA ALA A 62 14.92 -8.66 6.44
C ALA A 62 14.39 -8.17 5.07
N MET A 63 15.29 -7.90 4.13
CA MET A 63 14.92 -7.41 2.81
C MET A 63 14.15 -8.48 2.03
N LEU A 64 14.66 -9.71 2.01
CA LEU A 64 14.00 -10.86 1.37
C LEU A 64 12.66 -11.19 2.04
N ARG A 65 12.57 -11.12 3.38
CA ARG A 65 11.28 -11.29 4.07
C ARG A 65 10.26 -10.24 3.66
N SER A 66 10.67 -8.96 3.57
CA SER A 66 9.79 -7.89 3.10
C SER A 66 9.35 -8.11 1.65
N THR A 67 10.23 -8.68 0.81
CA THR A 67 9.90 -9.10 -0.55
C THR A 67 8.91 -10.24 -0.59
N GLY A 68 9.07 -11.25 0.26
CA GLY A 68 8.11 -12.35 0.40
C GLY A 68 6.73 -11.85 0.81
N VAL A 69 6.66 -10.93 1.77
CA VAL A 69 5.40 -10.30 2.20
C VAL A 69 4.76 -9.45 1.09
N ALA A 70 5.56 -8.64 0.39
CA ALA A 70 5.08 -7.85 -0.75
C ALA A 70 4.57 -8.75 -1.89
N MET A 71 5.26 -9.85 -2.16
CA MET A 71 4.87 -10.86 -3.15
C MET A 71 3.59 -11.57 -2.75
N LEU A 72 3.45 -11.98 -1.49
CA LEU A 72 2.22 -12.55 -0.93
C LEU A 72 1.03 -11.59 -1.10
N SER A 73 1.24 -10.30 -0.84
CA SER A 73 0.21 -9.27 -0.98
C SER A 73 -0.31 -9.14 -2.41
N MET A 74 0.60 -9.14 -3.40
CA MET A 74 0.24 -9.03 -4.81
C MET A 74 -0.31 -10.33 -5.40
N ALA A 75 0.13 -11.49 -4.90
CA ALA A 75 -0.36 -12.79 -5.34
C ALA A 75 -1.83 -13.02 -5.00
N TYR A 76 -2.25 -12.56 -3.81
CA TYR A 76 -3.60 -12.76 -3.28
C TYR A 76 -4.45 -11.49 -3.28
N VAL A 77 -4.06 -10.48 -4.04
CA VAL A 77 -4.78 -9.19 -4.12
C VAL A 77 -6.27 -9.41 -4.41
N GLY A 78 -7.14 -8.81 -3.60
CA GLY A 78 -8.60 -8.89 -3.73
C GLY A 78 -9.22 -10.28 -3.47
N SER A 79 -8.44 -11.28 -3.04
CA SER A 79 -8.97 -12.63 -2.79
C SER A 79 -9.74 -12.77 -1.47
N GLY A 80 -9.46 -11.92 -0.48
CA GLY A 80 -10.13 -11.97 0.83
C GLY A 80 -9.87 -13.22 1.67
N ARG A 81 -8.86 -14.04 1.36
CA ARG A 81 -8.58 -15.30 2.09
C ARG A 81 -8.12 -15.03 3.53
N ALA A 82 -8.94 -15.43 4.51
CA ALA A 82 -8.66 -15.25 5.94
C ALA A 82 -7.35 -15.90 6.39
N ASN A 83 -7.00 -17.08 5.86
CA ASN A 83 -5.74 -17.76 6.19
C ASN A 83 -4.51 -16.89 5.89
N ILE A 84 -4.54 -16.14 4.79
CA ILE A 84 -3.44 -15.26 4.40
C ILE A 84 -3.42 -14.00 5.28
N VAL A 85 -4.58 -13.47 5.67
CA VAL A 85 -4.68 -12.36 6.65
C VAL A 85 -4.03 -12.77 7.97
N SER A 86 -4.36 -13.94 8.50
CA SER A 86 -3.78 -14.44 9.75
C SER A 86 -2.26 -14.58 9.68
N ARG A 87 -1.73 -15.08 8.55
CA ARG A 87 -0.28 -15.16 8.32
C ARG A 87 0.38 -13.78 8.28
N LEU A 88 -0.24 -12.80 7.63
CA LEU A 88 0.27 -11.42 7.61
C LEU A 88 0.25 -10.80 9.02
N LEU A 89 -0.83 -10.99 9.79
CA LEU A 89 -0.94 -10.52 11.18
C LEU A 89 0.12 -11.18 12.08
N GLU A 90 0.38 -12.48 11.90
CA GLU A 90 1.46 -13.16 12.60
C GLU A 90 2.82 -12.51 12.31
N LYS A 91 3.10 -12.15 11.05
CA LYS A 91 4.33 -11.42 10.69
C LYS A 91 4.41 -10.02 11.30
N VAL A 92 3.29 -9.31 11.41
CA VAL A 92 3.23 -8.03 12.14
C VAL A 92 3.63 -8.20 13.60
N ALA A 93 3.16 -9.27 14.24
CA ALA A 93 3.43 -9.54 15.65
C ALA A 93 4.86 -10.06 15.91
N THR A 94 5.39 -10.92 15.03
CA THR A 94 6.59 -11.72 15.30
C THR A 94 7.88 -11.19 14.66
N ASP A 95 7.83 -10.47 13.53
CA ASP A 95 9.05 -10.05 12.85
C ASP A 95 9.75 -8.91 13.62
N PRO A 96 11.09 -8.93 13.79
CA PRO A 96 11.79 -7.84 14.45
C PRO A 96 11.90 -6.58 13.58
N ASN A 97 11.74 -6.67 12.26
CA ASN A 97 11.99 -5.56 11.35
C ASN A 97 10.70 -4.76 11.02
N ASN A 98 10.76 -3.44 11.21
CA ASN A 98 9.60 -2.55 10.99
C ASN A 98 9.17 -2.44 9.54
N ASP A 99 10.07 -2.57 8.55
CA ASP A 99 9.67 -2.58 7.13
C ASP A 99 8.82 -3.82 6.85
N VAL A 100 9.21 -5.01 7.34
CA VAL A 100 8.42 -6.24 7.17
C VAL A 100 7.02 -6.07 7.78
N LYS A 101 6.92 -5.47 8.97
CA LYS A 101 5.63 -5.16 9.60
C LYS A 101 4.79 -4.20 8.75
N ARG A 102 5.40 -3.13 8.26
CA ARG A 102 4.74 -2.13 7.41
C ARG A 102 4.18 -2.78 6.13
N PHE A 103 4.98 -3.58 5.43
CA PHE A 103 4.53 -4.33 4.25
C PHE A 103 3.42 -5.32 4.58
N SER A 104 3.46 -5.92 5.76
CA SER A 104 2.43 -6.89 6.17
C SER A 104 1.08 -6.20 6.38
N VAL A 105 1.05 -5.05 7.05
CA VAL A 105 -0.19 -4.26 7.24
C VAL A 105 -0.69 -3.71 5.90
N MET A 106 0.19 -3.20 5.04
CA MET A 106 -0.18 -2.77 3.69
C MET A 106 -0.78 -3.92 2.87
N GLY A 107 -0.20 -5.12 3.01
CA GLY A 107 -0.65 -6.33 2.35
C GLY A 107 -2.08 -6.75 2.73
N ILE A 108 -2.45 -6.57 3.99
CA ILE A 108 -3.83 -6.80 4.45
C ILE A 108 -4.80 -5.89 3.69
N GLY A 109 -4.44 -4.62 3.46
CA GLY A 109 -5.24 -3.69 2.65
C GLY A 109 -5.44 -4.17 1.20
N PHE A 110 -4.39 -4.67 0.55
CA PHE A 110 -4.49 -5.25 -0.81
C PHE A 110 -5.35 -6.51 -0.85
N LEU A 111 -5.23 -7.37 0.16
CA LEU A 111 -5.95 -8.63 0.27
C LEU A 111 -7.45 -8.43 0.50
N LEU A 112 -7.80 -7.47 1.36
CA LEU A 112 -9.17 -7.12 1.73
C LEU A 112 -9.80 -6.05 0.83
N SER A 113 -9.09 -5.61 -0.22
CA SER A 113 -9.55 -4.53 -1.12
C SER A 113 -10.89 -4.83 -1.80
N ASN A 114 -11.27 -6.10 -1.95
CA ASN A 114 -12.54 -6.54 -2.52
C ASN A 114 -13.68 -6.58 -1.49
N LEU A 115 -13.37 -6.52 -0.19
CA LEU A 115 -14.36 -6.56 0.89
C LEU A 115 -14.78 -5.18 1.38
N THR A 116 -14.29 -4.10 0.76
CA THR A 116 -14.69 -2.71 1.05
C THR A 116 -16.12 -2.45 0.54
N PHE A 117 -17.08 -3.19 1.07
CA PHE A 117 -18.50 -3.07 0.77
C PHE A 117 -19.14 -2.14 1.79
N GLY A 118 -19.30 -0.86 1.42
CA GLY A 118 -20.36 -0.02 1.97
C GLY A 118 -19.92 1.26 2.68
N LEU A 119 -20.85 2.23 2.66
CA LEU A 119 -20.74 3.56 3.29
C LEU A 119 -20.40 3.49 4.79
N ILE A 120 -20.77 2.40 5.46
CA ILE A 120 -20.57 2.18 6.90
C ILE A 120 -19.08 1.97 7.22
N ILE A 121 -18.39 1.15 6.43
CA ILE A 121 -16.95 0.89 6.59
C ILE A 121 -16.15 2.19 6.38
N LEU A 122 -16.62 3.05 5.48
CA LEU A 122 -16.02 4.37 5.23
C LEU A 122 -16.15 5.30 6.45
N GLN A 123 -17.29 5.31 7.14
CA GLN A 123 -17.46 6.13 8.35
C GLN A 123 -16.59 5.63 9.51
N GLU A 124 -16.53 4.32 9.73
CA GLU A 124 -15.68 3.73 10.76
C GLU A 124 -14.19 3.98 10.46
N ALA A 125 -13.76 3.82 9.21
CA ALA A 125 -12.39 4.10 8.78
C ALA A 125 -12.02 5.57 9.04
N VAL A 126 -12.92 6.52 8.73
CA VAL A 126 -12.71 7.94 9.03
C VAL A 126 -12.57 8.16 10.53
N SER A 127 -13.44 7.59 11.35
CA SER A 127 -13.38 7.72 12.81
C SER A 127 -12.09 7.17 13.42
N LEU A 128 -11.48 6.15 12.80
CA LEU A 128 -10.19 5.61 13.23
C LEU A 128 -9.01 6.47 12.75
N LEU A 129 -9.11 7.11 11.58
CA LEU A 129 -8.03 7.89 10.98
C LEU A 129 -7.97 9.34 11.47
N GLU A 130 -9.11 9.95 11.83
CA GLU A 130 -9.18 11.34 12.31
C GLU A 130 -8.26 11.63 13.51
N PRO A 131 -8.23 10.80 14.57
CA PRO A 131 -7.32 11.03 15.70
C PRO A 131 -5.84 11.01 15.30
N LEU A 132 -5.48 10.28 14.25
CA LEU A 132 -4.10 10.17 13.76
C LEU A 132 -3.60 11.47 13.12
N LEU A 133 -4.50 12.39 12.73
CA LEU A 133 -4.13 13.71 12.25
C LEU A 133 -3.48 14.58 13.33
N SER A 134 -3.70 14.26 14.61
CA SER A 134 -3.06 14.94 15.75
C SER A 134 -1.92 14.12 16.36
N ALA A 135 -1.46 13.07 15.69
CA ALA A 135 -0.33 12.27 16.15
C ALA A 135 0.95 13.13 16.31
N LYS A 136 1.76 12.82 17.32
CA LYS A 136 3.02 13.50 17.56
C LYS A 136 4.01 13.26 16.42
N GLU A 137 3.98 12.05 15.87
CA GLU A 137 4.86 11.58 14.82
C GLU A 137 4.43 12.09 13.44
N ASN A 138 5.32 12.82 12.77
CA ASN A 138 5.03 13.49 11.49
C ASN A 138 4.70 12.49 10.37
N TYR A 139 5.35 11.32 10.37
CA TYR A 139 5.10 10.25 9.40
C TYR A 139 3.73 9.60 9.57
N VAL A 140 3.19 9.57 10.80
CA VAL A 140 1.84 9.09 11.07
C VAL A 140 0.82 10.11 10.56
N ARG A 141 1.03 11.40 10.84
CA ARG A 141 0.17 12.47 10.29
C ARG A 141 0.17 12.47 8.77
N GLN A 142 1.33 12.31 8.14
CA GLN A 142 1.47 12.19 6.68
C GLN A 142 0.66 11.01 6.13
N GLY A 143 0.78 9.82 6.75
CA GLY A 143 0.02 8.64 6.34
C GLY A 143 -1.49 8.85 6.49
N ALA A 144 -1.92 9.49 7.59
CA ALA A 144 -3.31 9.76 7.88
C ALA A 144 -3.96 10.72 6.87
N VAL A 145 -3.29 11.84 6.53
CA VAL A 145 -3.82 12.79 5.52
C VAL A 145 -3.92 12.15 4.14
N ILE A 146 -2.93 11.35 3.75
CA ILE A 146 -2.97 10.64 2.47
C ILE A 146 -4.11 9.59 2.47
N ALA A 147 -4.25 8.80 3.54
CA ALA A 147 -5.31 7.80 3.64
C ALA A 147 -6.72 8.42 3.60
N LEU A 148 -6.94 9.51 4.33
CA LEU A 148 -8.21 10.24 4.30
C LEU A 148 -8.50 10.85 2.93
N SER A 149 -7.49 11.31 2.19
CA SER A 149 -7.68 11.83 0.83
C SER A 149 -8.20 10.77 -0.14
N PHE A 150 -7.74 9.52 -0.03
CA PHE A 150 -8.27 8.40 -0.82
C PHE A 150 -9.72 8.05 -0.46
N ILE A 151 -10.11 8.25 0.80
CA ILE A 151 -11.49 8.02 1.26
C ILE A 151 -12.43 9.13 0.78
N TYR A 152 -11.98 10.38 0.86
CA TYR A 152 -12.79 11.56 0.52
C TYR A 152 -12.77 11.93 -0.97
N VAL A 153 -12.02 11.21 -1.81
CA VAL A 153 -12.01 11.45 -3.26
C VAL A 153 -13.43 11.35 -3.81
N GLN A 154 -13.84 12.35 -4.61
CA GLN A 154 -15.19 12.51 -5.16
C GLN A 154 -16.35 12.64 -4.15
N GLN A 155 -16.09 12.75 -2.84
CA GLN A 155 -17.14 13.05 -1.86
C GLN A 155 -17.46 14.55 -1.88
N ILE A 156 -18.75 14.88 -1.72
CA ILE A 156 -19.23 16.27 -1.64
C ILE A 156 -19.73 16.55 -0.23
N ASP A 157 -19.76 17.83 0.16
CA ASP A 157 -20.16 18.25 1.51
C ASP A 157 -21.58 17.78 1.90
N VAL A 158 -22.44 17.52 0.91
CA VAL A 158 -23.79 16.97 1.12
C VAL A 158 -23.75 15.48 1.51
N SER A 159 -22.84 14.68 0.93
CA SER A 159 -22.70 13.26 1.26
C SER A 159 -21.86 13.04 2.51
N CYS A 160 -20.87 13.89 2.75
CA CYS A 160 -20.01 13.84 3.91
C CYS A 160 -19.59 15.25 4.35
N PRO A 161 -20.23 15.83 5.40
CA PRO A 161 -19.95 17.20 5.84
C PRO A 161 -18.53 17.40 6.40
N LYS A 162 -17.83 16.31 6.72
CA LYS A 162 -16.45 16.30 7.22
C LYS A 162 -15.41 16.65 6.13
N VAL A 163 -15.76 16.51 4.85
CA VAL A 163 -14.86 16.81 3.73
C VAL A 163 -14.44 18.28 3.75
N GLY A 164 -15.38 19.20 3.95
CA GLY A 164 -15.09 20.63 4.06
C GLY A 164 -14.17 21.00 5.22
N GLU A 165 -14.28 20.31 6.38
CA GLU A 165 -13.38 20.49 7.52
C GLU A 165 -11.97 19.97 7.20
N PHE A 166 -11.89 18.79 6.59
CA PHE A 166 -10.63 18.20 6.16
C PHE A 166 -9.88 19.08 5.15
N CYS A 167 -10.57 19.64 4.15
CA CYS A 167 -9.98 20.58 3.19
C CYS A 167 -9.38 21.83 3.86
N LYS A 168 -10.07 22.38 4.87
CA LYS A 168 -9.55 23.51 5.66
C LYS A 168 -8.30 23.10 6.45
N GLN A 169 -8.31 21.91 7.04
CA GLN A 169 -7.17 21.36 7.76
C GLN A 169 -5.94 21.15 6.87
N LEU A 170 -6.12 20.61 5.66
CA LEU A 170 -5.03 20.46 4.68
C LEU A 170 -4.42 21.81 4.29
N THR A 171 -5.28 22.82 4.07
CA THR A 171 -4.82 24.19 3.76
C THR A 171 -4.01 24.77 4.92
N LYS A 172 -4.47 24.57 6.15
CA LYS A 172 -3.74 24.99 7.36
C LYS A 172 -2.37 24.31 7.44
N MET A 173 -2.31 22.98 7.35
CA MET A 173 -1.04 22.22 7.38
C MET A 173 -0.06 22.67 6.28
N THR A 174 -0.57 23.08 5.12
CA THR A 174 0.27 23.54 4.01
C THR A 174 0.86 24.93 4.25
N THR A 175 0.08 25.84 4.85
CA THR A 175 0.43 27.27 5.00
C THR A 175 1.10 27.60 6.33
N GLU A 176 0.93 26.76 7.36
CA GLU A 176 1.46 27.00 8.69
C GLU A 176 2.99 26.88 8.72
N LYS A 177 3.67 27.92 9.23
CA LYS A 177 5.14 27.99 9.26
C LYS A 177 5.78 26.98 10.22
N GLY A 178 5.06 26.59 11.28
CA GLY A 178 5.52 25.64 12.29
C GLY A 178 5.35 24.17 11.89
N GLU A 179 4.67 23.89 10.78
CA GLU A 179 4.42 22.51 10.35
C GLU A 179 5.69 21.86 9.80
N ASP A 180 5.85 20.58 10.12
CA ASP A 180 6.95 19.75 9.64
C ASP A 180 6.91 19.54 8.12
N SER A 181 8.07 19.44 7.48
CA SER A 181 8.18 19.29 6.03
C SER A 181 7.52 18.01 5.49
N MET A 182 7.57 16.92 6.26
CA MET A 182 7.00 15.62 5.90
C MET A 182 5.48 15.63 5.99
N ALA A 183 4.92 16.23 7.05
CA ALA A 183 3.48 16.43 7.20
C ALA A 183 2.94 17.38 6.11
N ARG A 184 3.66 18.48 5.83
CA ARG A 184 3.34 19.42 4.75
C ARG A 184 3.33 18.73 3.38
N PHE A 185 4.32 17.90 3.10
CA PHE A 185 4.37 17.12 1.85
C PHE A 185 3.18 16.17 1.72
N GLY A 186 2.80 15.50 2.80
CA GLY A 186 1.57 14.70 2.86
C GLY A 186 0.32 15.50 2.54
N ALA A 187 0.18 16.70 3.11
CA ALA A 187 -0.97 17.56 2.90
C ALA A 187 -1.09 18.04 1.43
N ILE A 188 0.04 18.35 0.79
CA ILE A 188 0.08 18.74 -0.63
C ILE A 188 -0.36 17.56 -1.52
N ILE A 189 0.15 16.36 -1.26
CA ILE A 189 -0.28 15.15 -2.00
C ILE A 189 -1.77 14.90 -1.79
N ALA A 190 -2.25 15.00 -0.55
CA ALA A 190 -3.65 14.79 -0.21
C ALA A 190 -4.57 15.77 -0.95
N GLN A 191 -4.20 17.05 -1.07
CA GLN A 191 -4.94 18.02 -1.88
C GLN A 191 -4.97 17.62 -3.37
N GLY A 192 -3.83 17.18 -3.91
CA GLY A 192 -3.76 16.69 -5.29
C GLY A 192 -4.63 15.46 -5.55
N ILE A 193 -4.75 14.55 -4.58
CA ILE A 193 -5.64 13.38 -4.66
C ILE A 193 -7.11 13.80 -4.63
N LEU A 194 -7.49 14.75 -3.77
CA LEU A 194 -8.88 15.24 -3.69
C LEU A 194 -9.35 15.89 -5.00
N ASP A 195 -8.48 16.68 -5.63
CA ASP A 195 -8.79 17.41 -6.87
C ASP A 195 -8.35 16.66 -8.14
N VAL A 196 -8.09 15.35 -8.03
CA VAL A 196 -7.58 14.53 -9.13
C VAL A 196 -8.47 14.62 -10.39
N GLY A 197 -7.87 14.99 -11.52
CA GLY A 197 -8.58 15.14 -12.79
C GLY A 197 -9.66 16.24 -12.78
N GLY A 198 -9.49 17.28 -11.95
CA GLY A 198 -10.53 18.30 -11.76
C GLY A 198 -11.79 17.72 -11.12
N ARG A 199 -11.61 16.76 -10.20
CA ARG A 199 -12.66 15.96 -9.54
C ARG A 199 -13.46 15.01 -10.45
N ASN A 200 -13.00 14.81 -11.69
CA ASN A 200 -13.64 13.89 -12.64
C ASN A 200 -13.04 12.47 -12.61
N MET A 201 -11.95 12.26 -11.87
CA MET A 201 -11.31 10.96 -11.73
C MET A 201 -11.51 10.40 -10.31
N THR A 202 -11.45 9.08 -10.19
CA THR A 202 -11.48 8.36 -8.93
C THR A 202 -10.40 7.29 -8.92
N ILE A 203 -10.09 6.78 -7.75
CA ILE A 203 -9.08 5.75 -7.56
C ILE A 203 -9.80 4.48 -7.15
N ALA A 204 -9.81 3.51 -8.06
CA ALA A 204 -10.46 2.23 -7.87
C ALA A 204 -9.47 1.09 -8.14
N LEU A 205 -9.49 0.07 -7.29
CA LEU A 205 -8.72 -1.16 -7.48
C LEU A 205 -9.51 -2.21 -8.26
N HIS A 206 -10.79 -1.95 -8.52
CA HIS A 206 -11.71 -2.85 -9.21
C HIS A 206 -12.37 -2.14 -10.37
N ASN A 207 -12.66 -2.89 -11.42
CA ASN A 207 -13.50 -2.40 -12.49
C ASN A 207 -14.99 -2.48 -12.11
N ARG A 208 -15.85 -1.95 -12.99
CA ARG A 208 -17.32 -1.99 -12.79
C ARG A 208 -17.89 -3.41 -12.70
N SER A 209 -17.20 -4.41 -13.24
CA SER A 209 -17.59 -5.81 -13.13
C SER A 209 -17.14 -6.49 -11.82
N GLY A 210 -16.46 -5.77 -10.93
CA GLY A 210 -15.97 -6.30 -9.65
C GLY A 210 -14.73 -7.18 -9.75
N THR A 211 -14.05 -7.18 -10.90
CA THR A 211 -12.74 -7.84 -11.04
C THR A 211 -11.63 -6.83 -10.74
N MET A 212 -10.55 -7.32 -10.13
CA MET A 212 -9.36 -6.52 -9.86
C MET A 212 -8.84 -5.87 -11.15
N ASP A 213 -8.64 -4.55 -11.11
CA ASP A 213 -7.90 -3.85 -12.15
C ASP A 213 -6.40 -3.97 -11.88
N MET A 214 -5.68 -4.56 -12.83
CA MET A 214 -4.23 -4.72 -12.74
C MET A 214 -3.54 -3.36 -12.69
N ALA A 215 -3.96 -2.40 -13.51
CA ALA A 215 -3.32 -1.09 -13.55
C ALA A 215 -3.49 -0.36 -12.20
N GLY A 216 -4.71 -0.35 -11.64
CA GLY A 216 -5.00 0.20 -10.33
C GLY A 216 -4.20 -0.46 -9.20
N ALA A 217 -4.16 -1.80 -9.15
CA ALA A 217 -3.43 -2.54 -8.12
C ALA A 217 -1.91 -2.31 -8.19
N VAL A 218 -1.34 -2.40 -9.40
CA VAL A 218 0.10 -2.14 -9.63
C VAL A 218 0.44 -0.68 -9.34
N GLY A 219 -0.39 0.26 -9.79
CA GLY A 219 -0.22 1.69 -9.53
C GLY A 219 -0.23 2.01 -8.04
N MET A 220 -1.15 1.44 -7.28
CA MET A 220 -1.21 1.59 -5.82
C MET A 220 0.00 0.97 -5.14
N MET A 221 0.46 -0.21 -5.56
CA MET A 221 1.65 -0.87 -4.99
C MET A 221 2.91 -0.03 -5.20
N VAL A 222 3.08 0.55 -6.40
CA VAL A 222 4.19 1.45 -6.71
C VAL A 222 4.07 2.76 -5.94
N PHE A 223 2.86 3.33 -5.85
CA PHE A 223 2.60 4.55 -5.06
C PHE A 223 3.05 4.38 -3.61
N GLN A 224 2.72 3.26 -2.96
CA GLN A 224 3.13 2.98 -1.57
C GLN A 224 4.66 2.95 -1.35
N GLN A 225 5.47 2.87 -2.42
CA GLN A 225 6.93 2.93 -2.32
C GLN A 225 7.48 4.37 -2.19
N PHE A 226 6.65 5.42 -2.19
CA PHE A 226 7.08 6.82 -2.15
C PHE A 226 7.98 7.19 -0.96
N TRP A 227 7.99 6.37 0.09
CA TRP A 227 8.79 6.58 1.30
C TRP A 227 10.29 6.30 1.11
N TYR A 228 10.66 5.58 0.06
CA TYR A 228 11.98 5.02 -0.16
C TYR A 228 12.79 5.76 -1.21
#